data_AF-A0A2V6CNV1-F1
#
_entry.id   AF-A0A2V6CNV1-F1
#
_cell.length_a   1.000
_cell.length_b   1.000
_cell.length_c   1.000
_cell.angle_alpha   90.00
_cell.angle_beta   90.00
_cell.angle_gamma   90.00
#
_symmetry.space_group_name_H-M   'P 1'
#
loop_
_entity.id
_entity.type
_entity.pdbx_description
1 polymer ?
#
loop_
_entity_poly.entity_id
_entity_poly.type
_entity_poly.pdbx_seq_one_letter_code
_entity_poly.pdbx_strand_id
1 'polypeptide(L)'
;MYLWRKIAEPRWLGAHENILQACSGGRLAIISKPGRKRRQLEIACTSRDDSRKLVEEFGGRVEKLPRDWLQRFARLHQSKPIKVGKRLVIAGKIDFQTSKAFGLKKPRLLVIPASAAF
;
A
#
# COMPACT_ATOMS: atom_id res chain seq x y z
N MET A 1 5.06 -11.95 -12.17
CA MET A 1 5.10 -10.83 -11.21
C MET A 1 5.12 -11.41 -9.81
N TYR A 2 5.89 -10.82 -8.91
CA TYR A 2 6.03 -11.28 -7.54
C TYR A 2 5.60 -10.14 -6.62
N LEU A 3 4.89 -10.46 -5.55
CA LEU A 3 4.44 -9.50 -4.58
C LEU A 3 5.12 -9.78 -3.25
N TRP A 4 5.99 -8.87 -2.85
CA TRP A 4 6.58 -8.90 -1.52
C TRP A 4 5.64 -8.19 -0.54
N ARG A 5 5.45 -8.78 0.64
CA ARG A 5 4.59 -8.29 1.72
C ARG A 5 5.29 -8.37 3.07
N LYS A 6 5.19 -7.31 3.87
CA LYS A 6 5.66 -7.30 5.27
C LYS A 6 4.68 -6.56 6.16
N ILE A 7 4.47 -7.06 7.37
CA ILE A 7 3.81 -6.32 8.44
C ILE A 7 4.88 -5.71 9.32
N ALA A 8 4.88 -4.39 9.46
CA ALA A 8 5.90 -3.65 10.19
C ALA A 8 5.29 -2.64 11.17
N GLU A 9 6.01 -2.40 12.26
CA GLU A 9 5.67 -1.33 13.20
C GLU A 9 6.13 0.04 12.68
N PRO A 10 5.49 1.15 13.10
CA PRO A 10 5.83 2.48 12.61
C PRO A 10 7.31 2.86 12.82
N ARG A 11 7.94 2.43 13.92
CA ARG A 11 9.37 2.65 14.18
C ARG A 11 10.25 1.97 13.13
N TRP A 12 9.93 0.72 12.80
CA TRP A 12 10.65 -0.02 11.76
C TRP A 12 10.47 0.64 10.40
N LEU A 13 9.23 1.05 10.08
CA LEU A 13 8.93 1.76 8.83
C LEU A 13 9.71 3.07 8.74
N GLY A 14 9.75 3.88 9.80
CA GLY A 14 10.49 5.14 9.80
C GLY A 14 11.99 4.99 9.50
N ALA A 15 12.61 3.87 9.92
CA ALA A 15 14.02 3.60 9.64
C ALA A 15 14.28 3.08 8.20
N HIS A 16 13.29 2.44 7.56
CA HIS A 16 13.51 1.72 6.29
C HIS A 16 12.69 2.26 5.11
N GLU A 17 11.76 3.20 5.31
CA GLU A 17 10.86 3.73 4.26
C GLU A 17 11.65 4.30 3.08
N ASN A 18 12.68 5.11 3.33
CA ASN A 18 13.48 5.73 2.28
C ASN A 18 14.22 4.69 1.43
N ILE A 19 14.77 3.66 2.07
CA ILE A 19 15.48 2.57 1.38
C ILE A 19 14.50 1.78 0.52
N LEU A 20 13.36 1.39 1.10
CA LEU A 20 12.31 0.67 0.37
C LEU A 20 11.75 1.49 -0.80
N GLN A 21 11.61 2.81 -0.64
CA GLN A 21 11.16 3.71 -1.71
C GLN A 21 12.16 3.77 -2.86
N ALA A 22 13.47 3.84 -2.55
CA ALA A 22 14.54 3.85 -3.52
C ALA A 22 14.65 2.50 -4.26
N CYS A 23 14.70 1.38 -3.52
CA CYS A 23 14.83 0.04 -4.09
C CYS A 23 13.62 -0.37 -4.94
N SER A 24 12.41 0.09 -4.58
CA SER A 24 11.20 -0.20 -5.35
C SER A 24 11.01 0.71 -6.57
N GLY A 25 11.85 1.74 -6.75
CA GLY A 25 11.64 2.77 -7.77
C GLY A 25 10.29 3.46 -7.62
N GLY A 26 9.88 3.74 -6.38
CA GLY A 26 8.61 4.39 -6.05
C GLY A 26 7.37 3.49 -6.06
N ARG A 27 7.53 2.17 -6.11
CA ARG A 27 6.42 1.18 -6.14
C ARG A 27 6.05 0.63 -4.77
N LEU A 28 6.52 1.24 -3.68
CA LEU A 28 6.15 0.88 -2.32
C LEU A 28 4.73 1.33 -2.00
N ALA A 29 3.89 0.37 -1.58
CA ALA A 29 2.59 0.66 -1.00
C ALA A 29 2.65 0.48 0.52
N ILE A 30 2.20 1.51 1.25
CA ILE A 30 2.08 1.50 2.72
C ILE A 30 0.60 1.54 3.07
N ILE A 31 0.08 0.41 3.57
CA ILE A 31 -1.34 0.23 3.87
C ILE A 31 -1.53 0.32 5.38
N SER A 32 -2.28 1.33 5.81
CA SER A 32 -2.70 1.53 7.19
C SER A 32 -4.17 1.13 7.34
N LYS A 33 -4.46 0.18 8.24
CA LYS A 33 -5.84 -0.21 8.58
C LYS A 33 -6.26 0.45 9.90
N PRO A 34 -7.48 1.02 9.99
CA PRO A 34 -8.02 1.51 11.27
C PRO A 34 -7.95 0.43 12.36
N GLY A 35 -7.59 0.81 13.59
CA GLY A 35 -7.46 -0.11 14.71
C GLY A 35 -6.23 -1.03 14.70
N ARG A 36 -5.39 -1.02 13.66
CA ARG A 36 -4.15 -1.80 13.61
C ARG A 36 -2.94 -0.91 13.89
N LYS A 37 -2.15 -1.27 14.92
CA LYS A 37 -0.89 -0.59 15.27
C LYS A 37 0.20 -0.78 14.21
N ARG A 38 0.19 -1.93 13.53
CA ARG A 38 1.16 -2.30 12.48
C ARG A 38 0.65 -1.91 11.09
N ARG A 39 1.58 -1.61 10.19
CA ARG A 39 1.34 -1.26 8.79
C ARG A 39 1.69 -2.45 7.89
N GLN A 40 0.93 -2.63 6.83
CA GLN A 40 1.24 -3.60 5.79
C GLN A 40 1.98 -2.88 4.66
N LEU A 41 3.14 -3.40 4.32
CA LEU A 41 4.02 -2.91 3.26
C LEU A 41 3.95 -3.88 2.10
N GLU A 42 3.82 -3.36 0.89
CA GLU A 42 3.79 -4.17 -0.32
C GLU A 42 4.69 -3.57 -1.41
N ILE A 43 5.45 -4.43 -2.09
CA ILE A 43 6.26 -4.06 -3.27
C ILE A 43 6.01 -5.09 -4.36
N ALA A 44 5.66 -4.60 -5.55
CA ALA A 44 5.44 -5.45 -6.72
C ALA A 44 6.74 -5.57 -7.54
N CYS A 45 7.33 -6.76 -7.55
CA CYS A 45 8.58 -7.08 -8.23
C CYS A 45 8.30 -7.73 -9.60
N THR A 46 9.08 -7.35 -10.61
CA THR A 46 9.02 -7.96 -11.95
C THR A 46 9.81 -9.26 -12.01
N SER A 47 10.94 -9.35 -11.29
CA SER A 47 11.80 -10.53 -11.22
C SER A 47 11.66 -11.30 -9.89
N ARG A 48 12.04 -12.58 -9.91
CA ARG A 48 12.11 -13.40 -8.69
C ARG A 48 13.27 -12.96 -7.80
N ASP A 49 14.39 -12.61 -8.39
CA ASP A 49 15.61 -12.25 -7.64
C ASP A 49 15.42 -10.96 -6.85
N ASP A 50 14.76 -9.94 -7.43
CA ASP A 50 14.44 -8.71 -6.69
C ASP A 50 13.56 -9.00 -5.48
N SER A 51 12.57 -9.88 -5.65
CA SER A 51 11.69 -10.28 -4.54
C SER A 51 12.44 -11.07 -3.47
N ARG A 52 13.44 -11.88 -3.84
CA ARG A 52 14.27 -12.63 -2.89
C ARG A 52 15.17 -11.69 -2.09
N LYS A 53 15.82 -10.72 -2.74
CA LYS A 53 16.64 -9.70 -2.07
C LYS A 53 15.84 -8.94 -1.00
N LEU A 54 14.60 -8.58 -1.31
CA LEU A 54 13.71 -7.93 -0.32
C LEU A 54 13.43 -8.81 0.90
N VAL A 55 13.29 -10.14 0.71
CA VAL A 55 13.12 -11.07 1.83
C VAL A 55 14.40 -11.24 2.63
N GLU A 56 15.54 -11.32 1.98
CA GLU A 56 16.84 -11.46 2.64
C GLU A 56 17.17 -10.21 3.48
N GLU A 57 16.94 -9.02 2.94
CA GLU A 57 17.30 -7.76 3.59
C GLU A 57 16.25 -7.28 4.60
N PHE A 58 14.97 -7.37 4.25
CA PHE A 58 13.89 -6.80 5.06
C PHE A 58 12.97 -7.85 5.69
N GLY A 59 13.18 -9.14 5.43
CA GLY A 59 12.26 -10.21 5.83
C GLY A 59 10.93 -10.14 5.09
N GLY A 60 9.86 -10.68 5.68
CA GLY A 60 8.53 -10.69 5.07
C GLY A 60 8.27 -11.93 4.22
N ARG A 61 7.32 -11.84 3.30
CA ARG A 61 6.87 -12.97 2.46
C ARG A 61 6.75 -12.54 1.01
N VAL A 62 7.03 -13.46 0.11
CA VAL A 62 6.82 -13.27 -1.34
C VAL A 62 5.76 -14.22 -1.82
N GLU A 63 4.85 -13.68 -2.62
CA GLU A 63 3.82 -14.42 -3.32
C GLU A 63 4.03 -14.27 -4.83
N LYS A 64 4.05 -15.38 -5.57
CA LYS A 64 4.08 -15.33 -7.04
C LYS A 64 2.67 -15.07 -7.54
N LEU A 65 2.45 -13.91 -8.16
CA LEU A 65 1.16 -13.59 -8.74
C LEU A 65 0.95 -14.38 -10.05
N PRO A 66 -0.27 -14.92 -10.29
CA PRO A 66 -0.65 -15.52 -11.57
C PRO A 66 -0.42 -14.57 -12.75
N ARG A 67 -0.27 -15.10 -13.97
CA ARG A 67 -0.06 -14.25 -15.16
C ARG A 67 -1.24 -13.29 -15.42
N ASP A 68 -2.44 -13.78 -15.14
CA ASP A 68 -3.73 -13.11 -15.28
C ASP A 68 -4.18 -12.42 -13.99
N TRP A 69 -3.28 -12.18 -13.02
CA TRP A 69 -3.64 -11.66 -11.69
C TRP A 69 -4.47 -10.38 -11.75
N LEU A 70 -4.18 -9.47 -12.67
CA LEU A 70 -4.89 -8.19 -12.80
C LEU A 70 -6.33 -8.42 -13.28
N GLN A 71 -6.52 -9.33 -14.23
CA GLN A 71 -7.86 -9.73 -14.70
C GLN A 71 -8.61 -10.47 -13.61
N ARG A 72 -7.96 -11.36 -12.85
CA ARG A 72 -8.60 -12.03 -11.69
C ARG A 72 -9.03 -11.02 -10.64
N PHE A 73 -8.18 -10.05 -10.33
CA PHE A 73 -8.51 -8.99 -9.38
C PHE A 73 -9.68 -8.12 -9.88
N ALA A 74 -9.66 -7.72 -11.15
CA ALA A 74 -10.75 -6.94 -11.75
C ALA A 74 -12.08 -7.73 -11.87
N ARG A 75 -12.01 -9.06 -12.04
CA ARG A 75 -13.20 -9.92 -12.04
C ARG A 75 -13.79 -10.07 -10.64
N LEU A 76 -12.93 -10.22 -9.62
CA LEU A 76 -13.35 -10.31 -8.22
C LEU A 76 -13.90 -8.98 -7.70
N HIS A 77 -13.37 -7.86 -8.19
CA HIS A 77 -13.80 -6.52 -7.83
C HIS A 77 -14.33 -5.79 -9.08
N GLN A 78 -15.64 -5.92 -9.34
CA GLN A 78 -16.33 -5.30 -10.49
C GLN A 78 -16.28 -3.75 -10.50
N SER A 79 -15.71 -3.13 -9.47
CA SER A 79 -15.49 -1.69 -9.35
C SER A 79 -14.32 -1.23 -10.21
N LYS A 80 -14.47 -0.08 -10.89
CA LYS A 80 -13.36 0.57 -11.61
C LYS A 80 -12.18 0.83 -10.65
N PRO A 81 -10.95 0.39 -11.00
CA PRO A 81 -9.79 0.58 -10.13
C PRO A 81 -9.44 2.06 -9.98
N ILE A 82 -9.02 2.45 -8.78
CA ILE A 82 -8.64 3.83 -8.45
C ILE A 82 -7.12 3.96 -8.54
N LYS A 83 -6.66 4.93 -9.35
CA LYS A 83 -5.24 5.28 -9.42
C LYS A 83 -4.89 6.26 -8.29
N VAL A 84 -4.00 5.84 -7.40
CA VAL A 84 -3.47 6.71 -6.33
C VAL A 84 -2.08 7.18 -6.74
N GLY A 85 -1.82 8.48 -6.61
CA GLY A 85 -0.52 9.08 -6.91
C GLY A 85 0.56 8.72 -5.88
N LYS A 86 0.70 9.52 -4.82
CA LYS A 86 1.80 9.37 -3.86
C LYS A 86 1.41 8.65 -2.56
N ARG A 87 0.20 8.86 -2.05
CA ARG A 87 -0.23 8.32 -0.75
C ARG A 87 -1.75 8.18 -0.69
N LEU A 88 -2.24 7.02 -0.26
CA LEU A 88 -3.65 6.79 0.08
C LEU A 88 -3.79 6.81 1.60
N VAL A 89 -4.74 7.57 2.13
CA VAL A 89 -5.08 7.60 3.56
C VAL A 89 -6.54 7.23 3.71
N ILE A 90 -6.83 6.15 4.43
CA ILE A 90 -8.19 5.69 4.71
C ILE A 90 -8.54 6.13 6.14
N ALA A 91 -9.49 7.05 6.29
CA ALA A 91 -9.99 7.53 7.58
C ALA A 91 -11.42 6.99 7.81
N GLY A 92 -11.70 6.52 9.04
CA GLY A 92 -13.00 5.93 9.40
C GLY A 92 -14.10 6.93 9.74
N LYS A 93 -13.74 8.16 10.11
CA LYS A 93 -14.67 9.27 10.40
C LYS A 93 -14.05 10.54 9.85
N ILE A 94 -14.78 11.27 9.01
CA ILE A 94 -14.31 12.55 8.46
C ILE A 94 -14.70 13.62 9.48
N ASP A 95 -13.82 13.88 10.44
CA ASP A 95 -13.87 15.16 11.13
C ASP A 95 -13.12 16.16 10.26
N PHE A 96 -13.74 17.30 9.95
CA PHE A 96 -13.21 18.33 9.05
C PHE A 96 -11.80 18.84 9.44
N GLN A 97 -11.32 18.52 10.65
CA GLN A 97 -9.94 18.77 11.09
C GLN A 97 -8.88 17.88 10.43
N THR A 98 -9.25 16.75 9.82
CA THR A 98 -8.30 15.91 9.05
C THR A 98 -7.68 16.70 7.89
N SER A 99 -8.37 17.72 7.38
CA SER A 99 -7.86 18.63 6.34
C SER A 99 -6.65 19.46 6.78
N LYS A 100 -6.55 19.82 8.07
CA LYS A 100 -5.44 20.64 8.61
C LYS A 100 -4.15 19.85 8.77
N ALA A 101 -4.22 18.56 9.11
CA ALA A 101 -3.04 17.71 9.29
C ALA A 101 -2.28 17.45 7.98
N PHE A 102 -2.93 17.63 6.81
CA PHE A 102 -2.34 17.32 5.51
C PHE A 102 -1.71 18.52 4.78
N GLY A 103 -1.70 19.73 5.36
CA GLY A 103 -0.78 20.83 5.04
C GLY A 103 -0.61 21.27 3.57
N LEU A 104 -1.38 20.74 2.64
CA LEU A 104 -1.20 20.90 1.20
C LEU A 104 -2.52 21.37 0.62
N LYS A 105 -2.48 22.46 -0.15
CA LYS A 105 -3.58 23.01 -0.95
C LYS A 105 -4.42 21.86 -1.54
N LYS A 106 -5.62 21.66 -0.96
CA LYS A 106 -6.62 20.64 -1.31
C LYS A 106 -6.07 19.22 -1.54
N PRO A 107 -5.95 18.37 -0.50
CA PRO A 107 -5.75 16.95 -0.73
C PRO A 107 -6.96 16.41 -1.54
N ARG A 108 -6.69 15.71 -2.65
CA ARG A 108 -7.73 14.98 -3.41
C ARG A 108 -8.25 13.86 -2.52
N LEU A 109 -9.28 14.16 -1.74
CA LEU A 109 -9.94 13.25 -0.80
C LEU A 109 -10.88 12.32 -1.58
N LEU A 110 -10.63 11.02 -1.47
CA LEU A 110 -11.59 10.00 -1.89
C LEU A 110 -12.41 9.62 -0.65
N VAL A 111 -13.71 9.91 -0.67
CA VAL A 111 -14.65 9.47 0.36
C VAL A 111 -15.36 8.23 -0.15
N ILE A 112 -15.15 7.09 0.53
CA ILE A 112 -15.89 5.85 0.27
C ILE A 112 -16.92 5.72 1.40
N PRO A 113 -18.23 5.91 1.15
CA PRO A 113 -19.24 5.74 2.18
C PRO A 113 -19.26 4.29 2.66
N ALA A 114 -19.58 4.07 3.93
CA ALA A 114 -19.59 2.73 4.53
C ALA A 114 -20.50 1.76 3.78
N SER A 115 -21.60 2.24 3.20
CA SER A 115 -22.52 1.48 2.36
C SER A 115 -21.95 1.04 1.00
N ALA A 116 -20.81 1.60 0.59
CA ALA A 116 -20.08 1.24 -0.62
C ALA A 116 -18.72 0.57 -0.30
N ALA A 117 -18.41 0.38 0.98
CA ALA A 117 -17.27 -0.41 1.43
C ALA A 117 -17.80 -1.82 1.76
N PHE A 118 -17.35 -2.81 0.98
CA PHE A 118 -17.71 -4.24 1.02
C PHE A 118 -18.98 -4.61 0.26
#